data_AF-A0A8J5Q8E2-F1
#
_entry.id   AF-A0A8J5Q8E2-F1
#
_cell.length_a   1.000
_cell.length_b   1.000
_cell.length_c   1.000
_cell.angle_alpha   90.00
_cell.angle_beta   90.00
_cell.angle_gamma   90.00
#
_symmetry.space_group_name_H-M   'P 1'
#
loop_
_entity.id
_entity.type
_entity.pdbx_description
1 polymer ?
#
loop_
_entity_poly.entity_id
_entity_poly.type
_entity_poly.pdbx_seq_one_letter_code
_entity_poly.pdbx_strand_id
1 'polypeptide(L)'
;MLTGTVPGVIIETPTRPPALSCDEGGYLIQVRTLYRLNLVTGQNVQVGNNIGPRGIFNAAGFNIFDNLIYPMIQIAGVKSLVIRIGAGGSYTLISTTLNRSAFSVHQRPINVSE
;
A
#
# COMPACT_ATOMS: atom_id res chain seq x y z
N MET A 1 -36.83 30.93 -13.62
CA MET A 1 -36.20 29.65 -14.01
C MET A 1 -35.06 29.94 -14.96
N LEU A 2 -33.84 29.52 -14.62
CA LEU A 2 -32.73 29.37 -15.56
C LEU A 2 -32.00 28.10 -15.15
N THR A 3 -32.18 27.04 -15.94
CA THR A 3 -31.41 25.79 -15.86
C THR A 3 -30.17 25.94 -16.73
N GLY A 4 -28.99 25.73 -16.14
CA GLY A 4 -27.74 25.60 -16.88
C GLY A 4 -27.00 24.36 -16.39
N THR A 5 -26.94 23.32 -17.22
CA THR A 5 -26.07 22.16 -16.99
C THR A 5 -24.72 22.49 -17.59
N VAL A 6 -23.74 22.85 -16.75
CA VAL A 6 -22.32 22.77 -17.15
C VAL A 6 -22.00 21.28 -17.26
N PRO A 7 -21.46 20.77 -18.39
CA PRO A 7 -20.96 19.41 -18.47
C PRO A 7 -19.85 19.25 -17.45
N GLY A 8 -20.18 18.73 -16.27
CA GLY A 8 -19.24 18.49 -15.20
C GLY A 8 -18.28 17.39 -15.66
N VAL A 9 -17.00 17.73 -15.79
CA VAL A 9 -15.94 16.73 -15.79
C VAL A 9 -16.06 15.99 -14.46
N ILE A 10 -16.49 14.73 -14.51
CA ILE A 10 -16.43 13.85 -13.35
C ILE A 10 -14.95 13.59 -13.12
N ILE A 11 -14.31 14.38 -12.27
CA ILE A 11 -12.99 14.04 -11.74
C ILE A 11 -13.25 12.93 -10.72
N GLU A 12 -13.26 11.68 -11.19
CA GLU A 12 -13.27 10.52 -10.30
C GLU A 12 -12.02 10.61 -9.42
N THR A 13 -12.22 10.98 -8.16
CA THR A 13 -11.17 10.81 -7.16
C THR A 13 -10.93 9.31 -7.07
N PRO A 14 -9.71 8.80 -7.34
CA PRO A 14 -9.47 7.37 -7.33
C PRO A 14 -9.91 6.80 -5.99
N THR A 15 -10.86 5.86 -6.04
CA THR A 15 -11.48 5.27 -4.85
C THR A 15 -10.40 4.75 -3.93
N ARG A 16 -10.37 5.28 -2.70
CA ARG A 16 -9.39 4.86 -1.71
C ARG A 16 -9.60 3.37 -1.40
N PRO A 17 -8.54 2.54 -1.39
CA PRO A 17 -8.67 1.16 -0.95
C PRO A 17 -9.28 1.06 0.45
N PRO A 18 -10.07 0.00 0.75
CA PRO A 18 -10.60 -0.22 2.09
C PRO A 18 -9.49 -0.25 3.15
N ALA A 19 -9.73 0.30 4.33
CA ALA A 19 -8.74 0.29 5.42
C ALA A 19 -8.43 -1.14 5.91
N LEU A 20 -7.18 -1.40 6.31
CA LEU A 20 -6.77 -2.64 6.97
C LEU A 20 -7.30 -2.70 8.40
N SER A 21 -7.41 -3.92 8.95
CA SER A 21 -7.83 -4.12 10.34
C SER A 21 -6.66 -3.85 11.31
N CYS A 22 -6.93 -3.07 12.36
CA CYS A 22 -5.99 -2.81 13.48
C CYS A 22 -6.00 -3.91 14.55
N ASP A 23 -6.20 -5.17 14.16
CA ASP A 23 -6.07 -6.31 15.07
C ASP A 23 -4.60 -6.79 15.16
N GLU A 24 -4.36 -7.76 16.04
CA GLU A 24 -3.02 -8.32 16.33
C GLU A 24 -2.40 -9.10 15.15
N GLY A 25 -3.08 -9.19 14.01
CA GLY A 25 -2.57 -9.79 12.78
C GLY A 25 -1.63 -8.88 11.99
N GLY A 26 -0.68 -9.50 11.29
CA GLY A 26 0.22 -8.85 10.34
C GLY A 26 -0.26 -8.99 8.89
N TYR A 27 0.48 -8.37 7.98
CA TYR A 27 0.35 -8.59 6.54
C TYR A 27 1.71 -8.88 5.92
N LEU A 28 1.76 -9.81 4.98
CA LEU A 28 2.95 -10.13 4.20
C LEU A 28 2.67 -9.89 2.71
N ILE A 29 3.66 -9.38 2.00
CA ILE A 29 3.64 -9.31 0.54
C ILE A 29 4.73 -10.24 0.01
N GLN A 30 4.35 -11.28 -0.71
CA GLN A 30 5.30 -12.19 -1.36
C GLN A 30 5.07 -12.13 -2.87
N VAL A 31 6.11 -11.71 -3.60
CA VAL A 31 6.09 -11.45 -5.05
C VAL A 31 5.05 -10.39 -5.43
N ARG A 32 3.76 -10.76 -5.50
CA ARG A 32 2.62 -9.88 -5.80
C ARG A 32 1.34 -10.36 -5.09
N THR A 33 1.48 -11.17 -4.06
CA THR A 33 0.37 -11.75 -3.29
C THR A 33 0.40 -11.16 -1.89
N LEU A 34 -0.75 -10.64 -1.45
CA LEU A 34 -0.94 -10.12 -0.10
C LEU A 34 -1.54 -11.24 0.76
N TYR A 35 -0.88 -11.52 1.87
CA TYR A 35 -1.33 -12.48 2.88
C TYR A 35 -1.68 -11.76 4.17
N ARG A 36 -2.75 -12.19 4.84
CA ARG A 36 -2.98 -11.92 6.26
C ARG A 36 -2.19 -12.94 7.05
N LEU A 37 -1.43 -12.51 8.05
CA LEU A 37 -0.64 -13.36 8.93
C LEU A 37 -1.20 -13.28 10.35
N ASN A 38 -1.50 -14.41 10.95
CA ASN A 38 -1.72 -14.48 12.39
C ASN A 38 -0.35 -14.45 13.08
N LEU A 39 -0.06 -13.39 13.86
CA LEU A 39 1.25 -13.22 14.51
C LEU A 39 1.46 -14.16 15.72
N VAL A 40 0.39 -14.77 16.24
CA VAL A 40 0.47 -15.74 17.34
C VAL A 40 0.76 -17.15 16.81
N THR A 41 0.08 -17.57 15.74
CA THR A 41 0.18 -18.94 15.22
C THR A 41 1.09 -19.10 14.01
N GLY A 42 1.46 -18.00 13.34
CA GLY A 42 2.21 -18.01 12.08
C GLY A 42 1.39 -18.46 10.85
N GLN A 43 0.12 -18.83 11.02
CA GLN A 43 -0.74 -19.19 9.90
C GLN A 43 -1.05 -17.97 9.03
N ASN A 44 -1.10 -18.18 7.71
CA ASN A 44 -1.40 -17.12 6.77
C ASN A 44 -2.49 -17.52 5.78
N VAL A 45 -3.24 -16.53 5.32
CA VAL A 45 -4.26 -16.70 4.28
C VAL A 45 -4.05 -15.63 3.21
N GLN A 46 -4.18 -16.02 1.95
CA GLN A 46 -4.16 -15.06 0.84
C GLN A 46 -5.41 -14.18 0.90
N VAL A 47 -5.21 -12.86 0.89
CA VAL A 47 -6.31 -11.87 0.88
C VAL A 47 -6.31 -11.01 -0.39
N GLY A 48 -5.26 -11.09 -1.22
CA GLY A 48 -5.21 -10.43 -2.50
C GLY A 48 -4.09 -10.98 -3.38
N ASN A 49 -4.25 -10.88 -4.69
CA ASN A 49 -3.23 -11.26 -5.67
C ASN A 49 -3.02 -10.14 -6.69
N ASN A 50 -1.99 -10.27 -7.53
CA ASN A 50 -1.67 -9.32 -8.58
C ASN A 50 -1.55 -7.86 -8.08
N ILE A 51 -0.98 -7.70 -6.89
CA ILE A 51 -0.76 -6.39 -6.28
C ILE A 51 0.30 -5.61 -7.07
N GLY A 52 0.00 -4.34 -7.37
CA GLY A 52 0.92 -3.40 -8.01
C GLY A 52 1.24 -3.65 -9.49
N PRO A 53 1.84 -2.66 -10.18
CA PRO A 53 2.11 -2.67 -11.62
C PRO A 53 3.34 -3.50 -12.07
N ARG A 54 3.61 -4.65 -11.43
CA ARG A 54 4.83 -5.48 -11.59
C ARG A 54 6.09 -4.80 -11.01
N GLY A 55 7.12 -5.59 -10.73
CA GLY A 55 8.38 -5.12 -10.10
C GLY A 55 8.70 -5.87 -8.81
N ILE A 56 9.74 -5.42 -8.11
CA ILE A 56 10.21 -6.00 -6.85
C ILE A 56 9.77 -5.10 -5.69
N PHE A 57 9.12 -5.69 -4.71
CA PHE A 57 8.77 -5.03 -3.45
C PHE A 57 10.00 -5.03 -2.54
N ASN A 58 10.53 -3.84 -2.21
CA ASN A 58 11.77 -3.72 -1.44
C ASN A 58 11.58 -3.11 -0.04
N ALA A 59 10.55 -2.29 0.14
CA ALA A 59 10.25 -1.62 1.40
C ALA A 59 8.75 -1.40 1.50
N ALA A 60 8.21 -1.45 2.71
CA ALA A 60 6.83 -1.10 2.98
C ALA A 60 6.71 -0.36 4.32
N GLY A 61 5.87 0.68 4.34
CA GLY A 61 5.45 1.36 5.56
C GLY A 61 3.96 1.14 5.81
N PHE A 62 3.55 1.26 7.06
CA PHE A 62 2.14 1.31 7.45
C PHE A 62 1.83 2.69 8.03
N ASN A 63 0.64 3.22 7.75
CA ASN A 63 0.19 4.49 8.32
C ASN A 63 -1.06 4.27 9.17
N ILE A 64 -0.97 4.58 10.47
CA ILE A 64 -2.09 4.44 11.43
C ILE A 64 -3.24 5.41 11.16
N PHE A 65 -2.99 6.52 10.46
CA PHE A 65 -4.04 7.53 10.21
C PHE A 65 -5.05 7.10 9.14
N ASP A 66 -4.67 6.14 8.28
CA ASP A 66 -5.55 5.62 7.23
C ASP A 66 -5.61 4.09 7.18
N ASN A 67 -4.81 3.41 7.99
CA ASN A 67 -4.68 1.96 8.04
C ASN A 67 -4.36 1.34 6.68
N LEU A 68 -3.46 1.95 5.91
CA LEU A 68 -3.00 1.42 4.62
C LEU A 68 -1.51 1.06 4.66
N ILE A 69 -1.12 0.08 3.83
CA ILE A 69 0.27 -0.27 3.59
C ILE A 69 0.77 0.43 2.34
N TYR A 70 1.96 1.01 2.42
CA TYR A 70 2.60 1.82 1.41
C TYR A 70 3.90 1.17 0.94
N PRO A 71 3.86 0.15 0.08
CA PRO A 71 5.09 -0.43 -0.43
C PRO A 71 5.68 0.40 -1.57
N MET A 72 7.00 0.38 -1.61
CA MET A 72 7.78 0.80 -2.75
C MET A 72 8.02 -0.38 -3.68
N ILE A 73 7.79 -0.14 -4.97
CA ILE A 73 7.99 -1.10 -6.04
C ILE A 73 9.14 -0.60 -6.91
N GLN A 74 10.23 -1.36 -6.92
CA GLN A 74 11.34 -1.15 -7.82
C GLN A 74 11.03 -1.78 -9.17
N ILE A 75 11.11 -0.99 -10.23
CA ILE A 75 10.91 -1.44 -11.61
C ILE A 75 12.20 -1.16 -12.38
N ALA A 76 12.73 -2.16 -13.09
CA ALA A 76 13.95 -2.01 -13.85
C ALA A 76 13.79 -0.97 -14.97
N GLY A 77 14.77 -0.08 -15.12
CA GLY A 77 14.79 0.92 -16.19
C GLY A 77 13.90 2.14 -16.00
N VAL A 78 13.12 2.22 -14.91
CA VAL A 78 12.26 3.37 -14.59
C VAL A 78 12.39 3.78 -13.12
N LYS A 79 11.72 4.88 -12.73
CA LYS A 79 11.67 5.33 -11.34
C LYS A 79 10.87 4.35 -10.47
N SER A 80 11.26 4.21 -9.21
CA SER A 80 10.47 3.42 -8.26
C SER A 80 9.12 4.08 -8.00
N LEU A 81 8.09 3.25 -7.84
CA LEU A 81 6.72 3.67 -7.59
C LEU A 81 6.33 3.39 -6.15
N VAL A 82 5.36 4.15 -5.63
CA VAL A 82 4.69 3.84 -4.37
C VAL A 82 3.21 3.59 -4.67
N ILE A 83 2.67 2.52 -4.11
CA ILE A 83 1.24 2.27 -4.10
C ILE A 83 0.73 2.36 -2.66
N ARG A 84 -0.57 2.54 -2.48
CA ARG A 84 -1.25 2.25 -1.21
C ARG A 84 -2.13 1.02 -1.37
N ILE A 85 -2.08 0.12 -0.41
CA ILE A 85 -2.80 -1.16 -0.40
C ILE A 85 -3.78 -1.16 0.77
N GLY A 86 -5.01 -1.55 0.49
CA GLY A 86 -6.09 -1.72 1.46
C GLY A 86 -6.44 -3.17 1.77
N ALA A 87 -7.40 -3.35 2.67
CA ALA A 87 -8.01 -4.63 2.97
C ALA A 87 -8.55 -5.29 1.69
N GLY A 88 -8.31 -6.60 1.55
CA GLY A 88 -8.65 -7.36 0.34
C GLY A 88 -7.68 -7.16 -0.83
N GLY A 89 -6.57 -6.44 -0.65
CA GLY A 89 -5.53 -6.31 -1.68
C GLY A 89 -5.86 -5.33 -2.81
N SER A 90 -6.91 -4.52 -2.69
CA SER A 90 -7.10 -3.39 -3.59
C SER A 90 -5.96 -2.39 -3.41
N TYR A 91 -5.49 -1.80 -4.51
CA TYR A 91 -4.40 -0.82 -4.46
C TYR A 91 -4.62 0.35 -5.43
N THR A 92 -3.98 1.47 -5.13
CA THR A 92 -3.92 2.63 -6.04
C THR A 92 -2.50 3.18 -6.10
N LEU A 93 -2.11 3.71 -7.26
CA LEU A 93 -0.81 4.35 -7.45
C LEU A 93 -0.78 5.72 -6.76
N ILE A 94 0.34 6.01 -6.09
CA ILE A 94 0.64 7.35 -5.58
C ILE A 94 1.59 8.01 -6.58
N SER A 95 1.31 9.26 -6.97
CA SER A 95 2.06 10.01 -7.98
C SER A 95 3.50 10.37 -7.59
N THR A 96 4.10 9.67 -6.61
CA THR A 96 5.46 9.88 -6.17
C THR A 96 6.37 8.92 -6.92
N THR A 97 7.32 9.48 -7.67
CA THR A 97 8.41 8.72 -8.28
C THR A 97 9.69 8.95 -7.48
N LEU A 98 10.26 7.87 -6.94
CA LEU A 98 11.48 7.94 -6.13
C LEU A 98 12.70 7.66 -7.01
N ASN A 99 13.75 8.47 -6.85
CA ASN A 99 14.99 8.32 -7.61
C ASN A 99 15.80 7.12 -7.10
N ARG A 100 16.51 6.41 -7.98
CA ARG A 100 17.09 5.07 -7.76
C ARG A 100 18.39 5.10 -6.94
N SER A 101 18.38 5.71 -5.77
CA SER A 101 19.45 5.58 -4.78
C SER A 101 18.97 4.63 -3.68
N ALA A 102 19.76 3.61 -3.35
CA ALA A 102 19.40 2.56 -2.40
C ALA A 102 18.68 3.13 -1.16
N PHE A 103 17.42 2.75 -0.97
CA PHE A 103 16.62 3.26 0.14
C PHE A 103 16.74 2.29 1.31
N SER A 104 17.27 2.79 2.42
CA SER A 104 17.18 2.12 3.72
C SER A 104 15.99 2.69 4.47
N VAL A 105 15.13 1.83 5.01
CA VAL A 105 14.06 2.25 5.93
C VAL A 105 14.72 2.50 7.29
N HIS A 106 14.80 3.77 7.71
CA HIS A 106 15.16 4.09 9.09
C HIS A 106 13.92 3.90 9.97
N GLN A 107 13.81 2.75 10.63
CA GLN A 107 12.86 2.57 11.72
C GLN A 107 13.45 3.23 12.97
N ARG A 108 12.73 4.17 13.59
CA ARG A 108 13.13 4.65 14.91
C ARG A 108 13.08 3.47 15.88
N PRO A 109 14.14 3.19 16.66
CA PRO A 109 14.11 2.13 17.65
C PRO A 109 12.97 2.42 18.65
N ILE A 110 12.11 1.42 18.87
CA ILE A 110 11.17 1.42 19.97
C ILE A 110 12.01 1.12 21.22
N ASN A 111 12.32 2.14 22.01
CA ASN A 111 12.89 1.92 23.34
C ASN A 111 11.79 1.31 24.21
N VAL A 112 11.86 -0.01 24.42
CA VAL A 112 11.06 -0.67 25.43
C VAL A 112 11.81 -0.46 26.74
N SER A 113 11.30 0.40 27.62
CA SER A 113 11.80 0.48 29.00
C SER A 113 11.33 -0.77 29.74
N GLU A 114 12.29 -1.53 30.27
CA GLU A 114 12.07 -2.65 31.21
C GLU A 114 11.43 -2.18 32.52
#